data_AF-A0A7V5KQH3-F1
#
_entry.id   AF-A0A7V5KQH3-F1
#
_cell.length_a   1.000
_cell.length_b   1.000
_cell.length_c   1.000
_cell.angle_alpha   90.00
_cell.angle_beta   90.00
_cell.angle_gamma   90.00
#
_symmetry.space_group_name_H-M   'P 1'
#
loop_
_entity.id
_entity.type
_entity.pdbx_description
1 polymer ?
#
loop_
_entity_poly.entity_id
_entity_poly.type
_entity_poly.pdbx_seq_one_letter_code
_entity_poly.pdbx_strand_id
1 'polypeptide(L)'
;MKKLHCLVLVDGILLLVLLLVGTGCSKKQPAGKTLARVGDEVLTEEMVKKEIAEGKINQFQQQDYITHWVETEVLYDEAKRQGLDNTEEIKRAVEEMKKRMAINALIQKDIIDKTQENLPDSTLRSYYNAHAPEFILNEDVARL
;
A
#
# COMPACT_ATOMS: atom_id res chain seq x y z
N MET A 1 -56.38 -24.07 -20.37
CA MET A 1 -55.46 -23.83 -19.22
C MET A 1 -53.98 -24.06 -19.56
N LYS A 2 -53.60 -25.01 -20.44
CA LYS A 2 -52.18 -25.26 -20.82
C LYS A 2 -51.44 -24.08 -21.49
N LYS A 3 -52.14 -23.24 -22.27
CA LYS A 3 -51.52 -22.07 -22.95
C LYS A 3 -51.12 -20.95 -21.99
N LEU A 4 -51.83 -20.82 -20.85
CA LEU A 4 -51.57 -19.78 -19.84
C LEU A 4 -50.33 -20.13 -18.99
N HIS A 5 -50.13 -21.43 -18.69
CA HIS A 5 -48.93 -21.91 -17.99
C HIS A 5 -47.66 -21.80 -18.85
N CYS A 6 -47.77 -21.98 -20.18
CA CYS A 6 -46.62 -21.86 -21.08
C CYS A 6 -46.15 -20.40 -21.20
N LEU A 7 -47.07 -19.43 -21.23
CA LEU A 7 -46.75 -18.01 -21.33
C LEU A 7 -46.03 -17.48 -20.07
N VAL A 8 -46.51 -17.88 -18.89
CA VAL A 8 -45.90 -17.50 -17.59
C VAL A 8 -44.52 -18.14 -17.39
N LEU A 9 -44.29 -19.35 -17.92
CA LEU A 9 -42.98 -20.00 -17.88
C LEU A 9 -41.95 -19.32 -18.79
N VAL A 10 -42.38 -18.86 -19.98
CA VAL A 10 -41.50 -18.15 -20.93
C VAL A 10 -41.15 -16.76 -20.41
N ASP A 11 -42.13 -16.03 -19.85
CA ASP A 11 -41.88 -14.72 -19.22
C ASP A 11 -40.96 -14.83 -18.00
N GLY A 12 -41.13 -15.87 -17.17
CA GLY A 12 -40.26 -16.12 -16.01
C GLY A 12 -38.82 -16.45 -16.40
N ILE A 13 -38.61 -17.21 -17.48
CA ILE A 13 -37.27 -17.52 -18.00
C ILE A 13 -36.62 -16.29 -18.63
N LEU A 14 -37.38 -15.46 -19.37
CA LEU A 14 -36.88 -14.22 -19.96
C LEU A 14 -36.43 -13.23 -18.88
N LEU A 15 -37.16 -13.13 -17.76
CA LEU A 15 -36.83 -12.28 -16.62
C LEU A 15 -35.60 -12.78 -15.85
N LEU A 16 -35.42 -14.10 -15.74
CA LEU A 16 -34.24 -14.73 -15.11
C LEU A 16 -32.97 -14.56 -15.97
N VAL A 17 -33.09 -14.66 -17.29
CA VAL A 17 -31.97 -14.42 -18.23
C VAL A 17 -31.58 -12.94 -18.24
N LEU A 18 -32.54 -12.01 -18.16
CA LEU A 18 -32.27 -10.57 -18.07
C LEU A 18 -31.51 -10.20 -16.78
N LEU A 19 -31.77 -10.90 -15.68
CA LEU A 19 -31.09 -10.69 -14.38
C LEU A 19 -29.63 -11.17 -14.38
N LEU A 20 -29.30 -12.19 -15.19
CA LEU A 20 -27.96 -12.75 -15.29
C LEU A 20 -27.00 -11.92 -16.18
N VAL A 21 -27.52 -11.05 -17.05
CA VAL A 21 -26.70 -10.21 -17.95
C VAL A 21 -26.17 -8.95 -17.24
N GLY A 22 -26.68 -8.63 -16.05
CA GLY A 22 -26.34 -7.40 -15.31
C GLY A 22 -25.06 -7.45 -14.48
N THR A 23 -24.42 -8.61 -14.27
CA THR A 23 -23.16 -8.70 -13.50
C THR A 23 -21.96 -8.49 -14.42
N GLY A 24 -21.94 -7.34 -15.11
CA GLY A 24 -20.76 -6.87 -15.81
C GLY A 24 -19.70 -6.45 -14.81
N CYS A 25 -18.58 -7.17 -14.78
CA CYS A 25 -17.43 -6.86 -13.93
C CYS A 25 -16.78 -5.55 -14.41
N SER A 26 -17.25 -4.41 -13.88
CA SER A 26 -16.60 -3.11 -14.08
C SER A 26 -15.28 -3.09 -13.31
N LYS A 27 -14.19 -3.57 -13.93
CA LYS A 27 -12.84 -3.28 -13.45
C LYS A 27 -12.61 -1.77 -13.54
N LYS A 28 -12.47 -1.10 -12.39
CA LYS A 28 -12.12 0.32 -12.30
C LYS A 28 -10.87 0.56 -13.14
N GLN A 29 -10.95 1.43 -14.13
CA GLN A 29 -9.73 1.85 -14.84
C GLN A 29 -8.85 2.66 -13.88
N PRO A 30 -7.54 2.37 -13.80
CA PRO A 30 -6.61 3.16 -13.01
C PRO A 30 -6.62 4.61 -13.52
N ALA A 31 -6.76 5.56 -12.60
CA ALA A 31 -6.63 6.97 -12.94
C ALA A 31 -5.15 7.28 -13.24
N GLY A 32 -4.86 7.79 -14.44
CA GLY A 32 -3.53 8.26 -14.84
C GLY A 32 -2.86 7.46 -15.95
N LYS A 33 -1.67 7.91 -16.37
CA LYS A 33 -0.87 7.25 -17.40
C LYS A 33 -0.37 5.90 -16.89
N THR A 34 -0.71 4.83 -17.61
CA THR A 34 -0.19 3.49 -17.33
C THR A 34 1.27 3.39 -17.77
N LEU A 35 2.14 2.92 -16.88
CA LEU A 35 3.56 2.69 -17.14
C LEU A 35 3.87 1.20 -17.35
N ALA A 36 3.18 0.30 -16.63
CA ALA A 36 3.30 -1.15 -16.79
C ALA A 36 2.01 -1.87 -16.32
N ARG A 37 1.84 -3.13 -16.74
CA ARG A 37 0.74 -4.01 -16.31
C ARG A 37 1.22 -5.46 -16.21
N VAL A 38 0.88 -6.12 -15.10
CA VAL A 38 1.11 -7.56 -14.88
C VAL A 38 -0.20 -8.18 -14.41
N GLY A 39 -0.82 -8.99 -15.27
CA GLY A 39 -2.16 -9.51 -15.01
C GLY A 39 -3.19 -8.40 -14.81
N ASP A 40 -3.78 -8.35 -13.61
CA ASP A 40 -4.76 -7.34 -13.20
C ASP A 40 -4.14 -6.12 -12.51
N GLU A 41 -2.87 -6.20 -12.12
CA GLU A 41 -2.16 -5.11 -11.45
C GLU A 41 -1.61 -4.11 -12.48
N VAL A 42 -1.75 -2.83 -12.18
CA VAL A 42 -1.35 -1.73 -13.07
C VAL A 42 -0.52 -0.71 -12.33
N LEU A 43 0.69 -0.45 -12.83
CA LEU A 43 1.54 0.62 -12.35
C LEU A 43 1.22 1.91 -13.10
N THR A 44 0.83 2.95 -12.36
CA THR A 44 0.58 4.29 -12.91
C THR A 44 1.71 5.25 -12.58
N GLU A 45 1.81 6.31 -13.37
CA GLU A 45 2.78 7.39 -13.14
C GLU A 45 2.65 8.04 -11.76
N GLU A 46 1.43 8.16 -11.26
CA GLU A 46 1.15 8.74 -9.94
C GLU A 46 1.64 7.85 -8.79
N MET A 47 1.60 6.53 -8.95
CA MET A 47 2.18 5.59 -7.97
C MET A 47 3.70 5.75 -7.91
N VAL A 48 4.36 5.85 -9.06
CA VAL A 48 5.82 6.05 -9.12
C VAL A 48 6.23 7.37 -8.46
N LYS A 49 5.49 8.46 -8.71
CA LYS A 49 5.75 9.78 -8.09
C LYS A 49 5.57 9.78 -6.57
N LYS A 50 4.67 8.94 -6.05
CA LYS A 50 4.43 8.85 -4.60
C LYS A 50 5.53 8.07 -3.88
N GLU A 51 6.05 7.03 -4.52
CA GLU A 51 7.03 6.12 -3.92
C GLU A 51 8.48 6.65 -4.06
N ILE A 52 8.81 7.29 -5.18
CA ILE A 52 10.09 7.95 -5.35
C ILE A 52 9.93 9.38 -4.82
N ALA A 53 10.48 9.65 -3.64
CA ALA A 53 10.43 10.93 -2.94
C ALA A 53 10.54 12.16 -3.89
N GLU A 54 9.92 13.28 -3.49
CA GLU A 54 9.64 14.53 -4.25
C GLU A 54 10.83 15.25 -4.95
N GLY A 55 12.00 14.61 -5.09
CA GLY A 55 13.08 15.06 -5.95
C GLY A 55 12.78 14.89 -7.44
N LYS A 56 13.57 15.56 -8.29
CA LYS A 56 13.53 15.37 -9.75
C LYS A 56 13.94 13.93 -10.08
N ILE A 57 12.96 13.06 -10.31
CA ILE A 57 13.18 11.70 -10.80
C ILE A 57 13.90 11.79 -12.14
N ASN A 58 15.09 11.20 -12.24
CA ASN A 58 15.74 11.04 -13.53
C ASN A 58 15.14 9.83 -14.28
N GLN A 59 15.21 9.83 -15.60
CA GLN A 59 14.62 8.78 -16.44
C GLN A 59 15.14 7.37 -16.09
N PHE A 60 16.38 7.27 -15.60
CA PHE A 60 16.99 6.00 -15.20
C PHE A 60 16.34 5.44 -13.92
N GLN A 61 16.15 6.26 -12.88
CA GLN A 61 15.48 5.87 -11.63
C GLN A 61 14.04 5.43 -11.88
N GLN A 62 13.33 6.13 -12.77
CA GLN A 62 11.97 5.74 -13.14
C GLN A 62 11.96 4.37 -13.83
N GLN A 63 12.87 4.14 -14.78
CA GLN A 63 12.94 2.87 -15.49
C GLN A 63 13.35 1.70 -14.58
N ASP A 64 14.28 1.94 -13.66
CA ASP A 64 14.72 0.97 -12.67
C ASP A 64 13.56 0.57 -11.74
N TYR A 65 12.82 1.55 -11.22
CA TYR A 65 11.62 1.31 -10.42
C TYR A 65 10.55 0.51 -11.19
N ILE A 66 10.26 0.88 -12.44
CA ILE A 66 9.27 0.15 -13.27
C ILE A 66 9.72 -1.30 -13.47
N THR A 67 11.01 -1.53 -13.74
CA THR A 67 11.56 -2.87 -13.95
C THR A 67 11.42 -3.71 -12.68
N HIS A 68 11.84 -3.17 -11.54
CA HIS A 68 11.74 -3.84 -10.25
C HIS A 68 10.28 -4.16 -9.87
N TRP A 69 9.36 -3.22 -10.15
CA TRP A 69 7.93 -3.44 -9.93
C TRP A 69 7.41 -4.60 -10.78
N VAL A 70 7.73 -4.64 -12.09
CA VAL A 70 7.31 -5.73 -12.97
C VAL A 70 7.85 -7.07 -12.50
N GLU A 71 9.14 -7.14 -12.14
CA GLU A 71 9.76 -8.37 -11.62
C GLU A 71 9.06 -8.87 -10.35
N THR A 72 8.76 -7.95 -9.43
CA THR A 72 8.05 -8.27 -8.18
C THR A 72 6.66 -8.83 -8.46
N GLU A 73 5.87 -8.18 -9.30
CA GLU A 73 4.51 -8.64 -9.61
C GLU A 73 4.49 -9.98 -10.35
N VAL A 74 5.44 -10.23 -11.25
CA VAL A 74 5.54 -11.52 -11.96
C VAL A 74 5.85 -12.65 -10.97
N LEU A 75 6.79 -12.43 -10.06
CA LEU A 75 7.15 -13.42 -9.04
C LEU A 75 6.02 -13.63 -8.03
N TYR A 76 5.34 -12.55 -7.63
CA TYR A 76 4.20 -12.65 -6.71
C TYR A 76 3.02 -13.38 -7.34
N ASP A 77 2.75 -13.15 -8.64
CA ASP A 77 1.71 -13.89 -9.36
C ASP A 77 2.01 -15.39 -9.43
N GLU A 78 3.27 -15.78 -9.64
CA GLU A 78 3.69 -17.18 -9.55
C GLU A 78 3.49 -17.74 -8.14
N ALA A 79 3.87 -17.00 -7.10
CA ALA A 79 3.68 -17.41 -5.71
C ALA A 79 2.19 -17.66 -5.38
N LYS A 80 1.28 -16.79 -5.87
CA LYS A 80 -0.17 -16.98 -5.76
C LYS A 80 -0.65 -18.23 -6.49
N ARG A 81 -0.16 -18.47 -7.72
CA ARG A 81 -0.50 -19.66 -8.50
C ARG A 81 -0.06 -20.95 -7.80
N GLN A 82 1.02 -20.91 -7.04
CA GLN A 82 1.49 -22.02 -6.20
C GLN A 82 0.82 -22.07 -4.81
N GLY A 83 -0.01 -21.09 -4.45
CA GLY A 83 -0.68 -21.00 -3.15
C GLY A 83 0.26 -20.67 -1.98
N LEU A 84 1.45 -20.15 -2.26
CA LEU A 84 2.47 -19.83 -1.26
C LEU A 84 2.11 -18.59 -0.43
N ASP A 85 1.34 -17.67 -1.01
CA ASP A 85 0.86 -16.43 -0.38
C ASP A 85 -0.20 -16.63 0.72
N ASN A 86 -0.81 -17.83 0.79
CA ASN A 86 -1.90 -18.14 1.71
C ASN A 86 -1.59 -19.29 2.68
N THR A 87 -0.30 -19.59 2.86
CA THR A 87 0.15 -20.59 3.84
C THR A 87 -0.09 -20.10 5.28
N GLU A 88 -0.18 -21.04 6.22
CA GLU A 88 -0.34 -20.68 7.64
C GLU A 88 0.86 -19.89 8.18
N GLU A 89 2.05 -20.12 7.64
CA GLU A 89 3.26 -19.35 7.96
C GLU A 89 3.12 -17.89 7.54
N ILE A 90 2.73 -17.64 6.27
CA ILE A 90 2.52 -16.28 5.76
C ILE A 90 1.41 -15.56 6.53
N LYS A 91 0.28 -16.22 6.80
CA LYS A 91 -0.81 -15.62 7.58
C LYS A 91 -0.35 -15.18 8.97
N ARG A 92 0.43 -16.01 9.67
CA ARG A 92 0.99 -15.67 10.99
C ARG A 92 1.95 -14.50 10.89
N ALA A 93 2.82 -14.48 9.88
CA ALA A 93 3.76 -13.38 9.67
C ALA A 93 3.03 -12.05 9.39
N VAL A 94 1.97 -12.08 8.59
CA VAL A 94 1.15 -10.89 8.29
C VAL A 94 0.46 -10.36 9.55
N GLU A 95 -0.14 -11.23 10.37
CA GLU A 95 -0.79 -10.80 11.60
C GLU A 95 0.20 -10.24 12.63
N GLU A 96 1.38 -10.84 12.77
CA GLU A 96 2.46 -10.30 13.61
C GLU A 96 2.96 -8.94 13.11
N MET A 97 3.12 -8.76 11.79
CA MET A 97 3.49 -7.48 11.21
C MET A 97 2.43 -6.41 11.49
N LYS A 98 1.15 -6.74 11.24
CA LYS A 98 0.01 -5.86 11.51
C LYS A 98 -0.04 -5.43 12.98
N LYS A 99 0.19 -6.34 13.92
CA LYS A 99 0.28 -6.03 15.35
C LYS A 99 1.38 -5.02 15.64
N ARG A 100 2.57 -5.20 15.08
CA ARG A 100 3.70 -4.27 15.26
C ARG A 100 3.40 -2.89 14.66
N MET A 101 2.85 -2.85 13.45
CA MET A 101 2.46 -1.59 12.80
C MET A 101 1.41 -0.84 13.61
N ALA A 102 0.41 -1.54 14.17
CA ALA A 102 -0.62 -0.92 15.01
C ALA A 102 -0.04 -0.34 16.31
N ILE A 103 0.89 -1.05 16.95
CA ILE A 103 1.59 -0.55 18.14
C ILE A 103 2.41 0.71 17.80
N ASN A 104 3.15 0.69 16.69
CA ASN A 104 3.94 1.86 16.27
C ASN A 104 3.06 3.05 15.94
N ALA A 105 1.93 2.83 15.25
CA ALA A 105 0.96 3.88 14.95
C ALA A 105 0.37 4.49 16.24
N LEU A 106 0.12 3.67 17.27
CA LEU A 106 -0.33 4.13 18.58
C LEU A 106 0.73 4.99 19.27
N ILE A 107 1.98 4.53 19.32
CA ILE A 107 3.10 5.28 19.91
C ILE A 107 3.28 6.63 19.21
N GLN A 108 3.28 6.63 17.87
CA GLN A 108 3.39 7.87 17.09
C GLN A 108 2.29 8.86 17.49
N LYS A 109 1.04 8.41 17.46
CA LYS A 109 -0.13 9.26 17.73
C LYS A 109 -0.21 9.76 19.16
N ASP A 110 0.01 8.87 20.14
CA ASP A 110 -0.29 9.16 21.54
C ASP A 110 0.91 9.66 22.34
N ILE A 111 2.12 9.29 21.93
CA ILE A 111 3.34 9.69 22.61
C ILE A 111 4.03 10.79 21.81
N ILE A 112 4.40 10.53 20.56
CA ILE A 112 5.27 11.45 19.81
C ILE A 112 4.53 12.73 19.44
N ASP A 113 3.40 12.63 18.74
CA ASP A 113 2.68 13.78 18.21
C ASP A 113 2.19 14.69 19.35
N LYS A 114 1.61 14.11 20.41
CA LYS A 114 1.13 14.89 21.59
C LYS A 114 2.26 15.52 22.41
N THR A 115 3.41 14.87 22.50
CA THR A 115 4.54 15.41 23.29
C THR A 115 5.25 16.53 22.53
N GLN A 116 5.40 16.40 21.21
CA GLN A 116 6.01 17.44 20.38
C GLN A 116 5.20 18.74 20.37
N GLU A 117 3.87 18.67 20.35
CA GLU A 117 3.01 19.86 20.33
C GLU A 117 3.10 20.72 21.61
N ASN A 118 3.56 20.16 22.74
CA ASN A 118 3.48 20.79 24.05
C ASN A 118 4.85 21.07 24.71
N LEU A 119 5.97 20.86 24.01
CA LEU A 119 7.30 21.02 24.61
C LEU A 119 7.79 22.48 24.49
N PRO A 120 7.95 23.23 25.59
CA PRO A 120 8.44 24.60 25.54
C PRO A 120 9.92 24.62 25.20
N ASP A 121 10.31 25.59 24.38
CA ASP A 121 11.70 25.83 24.04
C ASP A 121 12.59 26.15 25.27
N SER A 122 12.03 26.79 26.31
CA SER A 122 12.74 26.99 27.58
C SER A 122 13.09 25.68 28.29
N THR A 123 12.25 24.64 28.18
CA THR A 123 12.52 23.30 28.71
C THR A 123 13.68 22.64 27.96
N LEU A 124 13.70 22.75 26.63
CA LEU A 124 14.79 22.25 25.80
C LEU A 124 16.12 22.91 26.16
N ARG A 125 16.14 24.25 26.28
CA ARG A 125 17.34 25.00 26.68
C ARG A 125 17.82 24.61 28.07
N SER A 126 16.90 24.45 29.02
CA SER A 126 17.24 24.07 30.39
C SER A 126 17.86 22.67 30.45
N TYR A 127 17.30 21.70 29.70
CA TYR A 127 17.86 20.36 29.59
C TYR A 127 19.25 20.38 28.96
N TYR A 128 19.40 21.04 27.81
CA TYR A 128 20.71 21.16 27.14
C TYR A 128 21.76 21.77 28.07
N ASN A 129 21.44 22.87 28.76
CA ASN A 129 22.38 23.53 29.66
C ASN A 129 22.77 22.65 30.86
N ALA A 130 21.84 21.86 31.40
CA ALA A 130 22.11 20.93 32.50
C ALA A 130 22.97 19.72 32.07
N HIS A 131 22.86 19.32 30.81
CA HIS A 131 23.53 18.15 30.23
C HIS A 131 24.61 18.52 29.20
N ALA A 132 25.04 19.78 29.15
CA ALA A 132 25.97 20.29 28.13
C ALA A 132 27.25 19.44 27.98
N PRO A 133 27.85 18.88 29.05
CA PRO A 133 29.02 18.01 28.93
C PRO A 133 28.79 16.71 28.15
N GLU A 134 27.55 16.23 28.02
CA GLU A 134 27.20 15.00 27.29
C GLU A 134 27.16 15.22 25.77
N PHE A 135 27.06 16.48 25.32
CA PHE A 135 26.97 16.86 23.91
C PHE A 135 28.31 17.35 23.34
N ILE A 136 29.43 16.90 23.93
CA ILE A 136 30.78 17.21 23.47
C ILE A 136 31.25 16.11 22.51
N LEU A 137 31.75 16.53 21.34
CA LEU A 137 32.35 15.62 20.38
C LEU A 137 33.73 15.18 20.88
N ASN A 138 33.86 13.91 21.25
CA ASN A 138 35.10 13.37 21.83
C ASN A 138 36.11 12.91 20.77
N GLU A 139 35.72 12.87 19.50
CA GLU A 139 36.54 12.43 18.38
C GLU A 139 36.31 13.33 17.16
N ASP A 140 37.38 13.60 16.42
CA ASP A 140 37.32 14.42 15.22
C ASP A 140 36.62 13.64 14.10
N VAL A 141 35.47 14.15 13.66
CA VAL A 141 34.66 13.55 12.59
C VAL A 141 35.20 13.84 11.20
N ALA A 142 36.21 14.71 11.08
CA ALA A 142 36.93 14.94 9.85
C ALA A 142 38.28 14.19 9.87
N ARG A 143 38.37 13.08 9.11
CA ARG A 143 39.66 12.54 8.70
C ARG A 143 40.15 13.33 7.48
N LEU A 144 41.04 14.30 7.70
CA LEU A 144 41.85 14.92 6.64
C LEU A 144 43.05 14.05 6.30
#